data_AF-A0A5K1E7P7-F1
#
_entry.id   AF-A0A5K1E7P7-F1
#
_cell.length_a   1.000
_cell.length_b   1.000
_cell.length_c   1.000
_cell.angle_alpha   90.00
_cell.angle_beta   90.00
_cell.angle_gamma   90.00
#
_symmetry.space_group_name_H-M   'P 1'
#
loop_
_entity.id
_entity.type
_entity.pdbx_description
1 polymer ?
#
loop_
_entity_poly.entity_id
_entity_poly.type
_entity_poly.pdbx_seq_one_letter_code
_entity_poly.pdbx_strand_id
1 'polypeptide(L)'
;CASSSLNGEELVRDGGIPLLATLLSRCMCVVQPTTSASEPSAVIVANVMRTFSVLSQFESARSEILNFGGLVEDIVHCTELELVPAAVDAALQTAAHVSVSSELQEALLKAG
;
A
#
# COMPACT_ATOMS: atom_id res chain seq x y z
N CYS A 1 -13.30 8.22 -2.26
CA CYS A 1 -12.87 9.42 -3.01
C CYS A 1 -11.40 9.25 -3.39
N ALA A 2 -11.06 9.45 -4.66
CA ALA A 2 -9.66 9.54 -5.09
C ALA A 2 -9.15 10.98 -4.84
N SER A 3 -7.89 11.11 -4.44
CA SER A 3 -7.23 12.41 -4.35
C SER A 3 -7.13 13.04 -5.73
N SER A 4 -7.19 14.37 -5.84
CA SER A 4 -6.77 15.05 -7.07
C SER A 4 -5.28 14.78 -7.31
N SER A 5 -4.82 14.92 -8.56
CA SER A 5 -3.39 14.79 -8.89
C SER A 5 -2.51 15.72 -8.05
N LEU A 6 -2.91 17.00 -7.96
CA LEU A 6 -2.24 18.02 -7.14
C LEU A 6 -2.15 17.59 -5.67
N ASN A 7 -3.25 17.15 -5.07
CA ASN A 7 -3.26 16.73 -3.67
C ASN A 7 -2.43 15.46 -3.45
N GLY A 8 -2.37 14.57 -4.44
CA GLY A 8 -1.57 13.35 -4.38
C GLY A 8 -0.07 13.64 -4.38
N GLU A 9 0.39 14.48 -5.32
CA GLU A 9 1.79 14.88 -5.37
C GLU A 9 2.22 15.69 -4.15
N GLU A 10 1.38 16.60 -3.67
CA GLU A 10 1.65 17.37 -2.44
C GLU A 10 1.78 16.47 -1.21
N LEU A 11 0.93 15.45 -1.08
CA LEU A 11 1.04 14.47 0.00
C LEU A 11 2.37 13.71 -0.06
N VAL A 12 2.83 13.31 -1.24
CA VAL A 12 4.14 12.66 -1.41
C VAL A 12 5.26 13.64 -1.01
N ARG A 13 5.20 14.87 -1.50
CA ARG A 13 6.17 15.94 -1.24
C ARG A 13 6.32 16.25 0.26
N ASP A 14 5.23 16.17 1.02
CA ASP A 14 5.20 16.43 2.46
C ASP A 14 5.48 15.17 3.31
N GLY A 15 6.05 14.11 2.72
CA GLY A 15 6.47 12.90 3.46
C GLY A 15 5.31 11.95 3.81
N GLY A 16 4.21 12.02 3.07
CA GLY A 16 3.03 11.18 3.29
C GLY A 16 3.29 9.69 3.08
N ILE A 17 4.18 9.31 2.15
CA ILE A 17 4.50 7.89 1.89
C ILE A 17 5.13 7.24 3.13
N PRO A 18 6.26 7.73 3.70
CA PRO A 18 6.83 7.17 4.92
C PRO A 18 5.85 7.13 6.11
N LEU A 19 5.02 8.18 6.26
CA LEU A 19 4.03 8.26 7.33
C LEU A 19 2.98 7.14 7.22
N LEU A 20 2.40 6.97 6.03
CA LEU A 20 1.40 5.94 5.76
C LEU A 20 2.00 4.54 5.81
N ALA A 21 3.22 4.35 5.32
CA ALA A 21 3.93 3.08 5.36
C ALA A 21 4.20 2.63 6.80
N THR A 22 4.63 3.56 7.66
CA THR A 22 4.82 3.30 9.09
C THR A 22 3.51 2.90 9.76
N LEU A 23 2.40 3.55 9.42
CA LEU A 23 1.08 3.20 9.94
C LEU A 23 0.64 1.80 9.47
N LEU A 24 0.83 1.49 8.17
CA LEU A 24 0.52 0.20 7.59
C LEU A 24 1.27 -0.92 8.31
N SER A 25 2.59 -0.81 8.39
CA SER A 25 3.46 -1.81 9.04
C SER A 25 3.05 -2.10 10.48
N ARG A 26 2.67 -1.06 11.25
CA ARG A 26 2.16 -1.22 12.62
C ARG A 26 0.83 -1.98 12.68
N CYS A 27 -0.07 -1.74 11.74
CA CYS A 27 -1.33 -2.48 11.67
C CYS A 27 -1.10 -3.93 11.21
N MET A 28 -0.18 -4.16 10.27
CA MET A 28 0.15 -5.50 9.78
C MET A 28 0.73 -6.41 10.87
N CYS A 29 1.39 -5.86 11.90
CA CYS A 29 1.84 -6.63 13.07
C CYS A 29 0.72 -7.29 13.89
N VAL A 30 -0.54 -6.84 13.74
CA VAL A 30 -1.70 -7.34 14.51
C VAL A 30 -2.84 -7.83 13.63
N VAL A 31 -2.69 -7.75 12.32
CA VAL A 31 -3.66 -8.29 11.35
C VAL A 31 -3.15 -9.63 10.86
N GLN A 32 -4.04 -10.61 10.85
CA GLN A 32 -3.85 -11.96 10.31
C GLN A 32 -4.82 -12.18 9.14
N PRO A 33 -4.57 -13.18 8.26
CA PRO A 33 -5.44 -13.48 7.11
C PRO A 33 -6.94 -13.54 7.43
N THR A 34 -7.29 -14.12 8.58
CA THR A 34 -8.67 -14.31 9.04
C THR A 34 -9.17 -13.19 9.99
N THR A 35 -8.48 -12.05 10.06
CA THR A 35 -8.93 -10.90 10.84
C THR A 35 -10.19 -10.31 10.22
N SER A 36 -11.22 -10.08 11.03
CA SER A 36 -12.47 -9.49 10.56
C SER A 36 -12.23 -8.09 9.97
N ALA A 37 -12.89 -7.79 8.84
CA ALA A 37 -12.88 -6.44 8.25
C ALA A 37 -13.45 -5.34 9.18
N SER A 38 -14.18 -5.71 10.24
CA SER A 38 -14.66 -4.77 11.25
C SER A 38 -13.59 -4.39 12.29
N GLU A 39 -12.50 -5.14 12.38
CA GLU A 39 -11.43 -4.81 13.32
C GLU A 39 -10.77 -3.48 12.94
N PRO A 40 -10.53 -2.57 13.91
CA PRO A 40 -9.99 -1.24 13.60
C PRO A 40 -8.69 -1.28 12.81
N SER A 41 -7.79 -2.22 13.09
CA SER A 41 -6.53 -2.39 12.37
C SER A 41 -6.76 -2.79 10.90
N ALA A 42 -7.68 -3.71 10.63
CA ALA A 42 -8.05 -4.11 9.27
C ALA A 42 -8.70 -2.95 8.48
N VAL A 43 -9.54 -2.15 9.14
CA VAL A 43 -10.12 -0.93 8.55
C VAL A 43 -9.03 0.08 8.16
N ILE A 44 -8.02 0.26 9.01
CA ILE A 44 -6.88 1.15 8.72
C ILE A 44 -6.09 0.62 7.52
N VAL A 45 -5.72 -0.67 7.52
CA VAL A 45 -5.00 -1.31 6.41
C VAL A 45 -5.74 -1.07 5.08
N ALA A 46 -7.05 -1.34 5.03
CA ALA A 46 -7.83 -1.15 3.81
C ALA A 46 -7.84 0.30 3.30
N ASN A 47 -7.90 1.29 4.20
CA ASN A 47 -7.89 2.70 3.81
C ASN A 47 -6.50 3.19 3.40
N VAL A 48 -5.45 2.74 4.08
CA VAL A 48 -4.07 3.05 3.72
C VAL A 48 -3.72 2.42 2.37
N MET A 49 -4.05 1.14 2.16
CA MET A 49 -3.84 0.47 0.87
C MET A 49 -4.61 1.13 -0.26
N ARG A 50 -5.85 1.57 -0.03
CA ARG A 50 -6.60 2.35 -1.03
C ARG A 50 -5.89 3.66 -1.37
N THR A 51 -5.25 4.29 -0.39
CA THR A 51 -4.48 5.51 -0.60
C THR A 51 -3.23 5.21 -1.42
N PHE A 52 -2.50 4.13 -1.12
CA PHE A 52 -1.36 3.68 -1.92
C PHE A 52 -1.75 3.34 -3.36
N SER A 53 -2.89 2.70 -3.61
CA SER A 53 -3.38 2.41 -4.97
C SER A 53 -3.53 3.70 -5.80
N VAL A 54 -4.00 4.79 -5.20
CA VAL A 54 -4.10 6.08 -5.89
C VAL A 54 -2.73 6.70 -6.07
N LEU A 55 -1.91 6.73 -5.02
CA LEU A 55 -0.60 7.38 -5.05
C LEU A 55 0.38 6.68 -6.00
N SER A 56 0.34 5.36 -6.12
CA SER A 56 1.23 4.56 -6.98
C SER A 56 1.11 4.88 -8.48
N GLN A 57 0.10 5.65 -8.88
CA GLN A 57 -0.02 6.20 -10.23
C GLN A 57 1.03 7.30 -10.50
N PHE A 58 1.51 7.99 -9.46
CA PHE A 58 2.55 9.01 -9.56
C PHE A 58 3.94 8.40 -9.45
N GLU A 59 4.87 8.88 -10.30
CA GLU A 59 6.25 8.40 -10.29
C GLU A 59 6.98 8.71 -8.97
N SER A 60 6.77 9.90 -8.42
CA SER A 60 7.35 10.31 -7.13
C SER A 60 6.96 9.35 -6.00
N ALA A 61 5.69 8.93 -5.95
CA ALA A 61 5.24 7.96 -4.95
C ALA A 61 5.88 6.58 -5.16
N ARG A 62 6.01 6.11 -6.41
CA ARG A 62 6.65 4.82 -6.71
C ARG A 62 8.10 4.79 -6.26
N SER A 63 8.84 5.87 -6.49
CA SER A 63 10.22 6.00 -6.01
C SER A 63 10.31 5.91 -4.48
N GLU A 64 9.42 6.59 -3.76
CA GLU A 64 9.35 6.51 -2.29
C GLU A 64 8.95 5.10 -1.82
N ILE A 65 8.00 4.44 -2.51
CA ILE A 65 7.59 3.07 -2.19
C ILE A 65 8.75 2.09 -2.32
N LEU A 66 9.53 2.20 -3.39
CA LEU A 66 10.71 1.36 -3.61
C LEU A 66 11.79 1.59 -2.54
N ASN A 67 11.96 2.84 -2.09
CA ASN A 67 12.99 3.21 -1.12
C ASN A 67 12.59 2.93 0.34
N PHE A 68 11.30 2.84 0.65
CA PHE A 68 10.83 2.50 1.98
C PHE A 68 10.83 0.98 2.19
N GLY A 69 11.88 0.48 2.85
CA GLY A 69 12.04 -0.96 3.11
C GLY A 69 10.86 -1.57 3.86
N GLY A 70 10.41 -2.74 3.41
CA GLY A 70 9.26 -3.46 3.97
C GLY A 70 7.92 -3.09 3.33
N LEU A 71 7.81 -1.97 2.61
CA LEU A 71 6.52 -1.55 2.05
C LEU A 71 6.07 -2.44 0.89
N VAL A 72 7.00 -2.93 0.07
CA VAL A 72 6.66 -3.85 -1.03
C VAL A 72 6.15 -5.18 -0.45
N GLU A 73 6.79 -5.66 0.61
CA GLU A 73 6.37 -6.85 1.35
C GLU A 73 4.99 -6.64 1.99
N ASP A 74 4.73 -5.49 2.61
CA ASP A 74 3.41 -5.17 3.17
C ASP A 74 2.32 -5.11 2.08
N ILE A 75 2.63 -4.63 0.86
CA ILE A 75 1.71 -4.66 -0.28
C ILE A 75 1.35 -6.11 -0.63
N VAL A 76 2.34 -7.00 -0.71
CA VAL A 76 2.12 -8.43 -1.01
C VAL A 76 1.32 -9.10 0.11
N HIS A 77 1.70 -8.92 1.38
CA HIS A 77 0.98 -9.50 2.52
C HIS A 77 -0.48 -9.02 2.61
N CYS A 78 -0.79 -7.79 2.19
CA CYS A 78 -2.17 -7.32 2.13
C CYS A 78 -3.05 -8.13 1.16
N THR A 79 -2.46 -8.83 0.18
CA THR A 79 -3.21 -9.73 -0.72
C THR A 79 -3.68 -11.02 -0.04
N GLU A 80 -3.13 -11.35 1.13
CA GLU A 80 -3.45 -12.55 1.90
C GLU A 80 -4.61 -12.36 2.90
N LEU A 81 -5.18 -11.14 2.98
CA LEU A 81 -6.24 -10.81 3.94
C LEU A 81 -7.61 -11.32 3.48
N GLU A 82 -7.84 -12.63 3.66
CA GLU A 82 -9.02 -13.39 3.21
C GLU A 82 -10.36 -12.73 3.55
N LEU A 83 -10.47 -12.12 4.74
CA LEU A 83 -11.72 -11.51 5.22
C LEU A 83 -11.79 -9.99 5.03
N VAL A 84 -10.79 -9.38 4.38
CA VAL A 84 -10.70 -7.94 4.15
C VAL A 84 -10.57 -7.65 2.64
N PRO A 85 -11.59 -7.97 1.83
CA PRO A 85 -11.51 -7.89 0.37
C PRO A 85 -11.17 -6.49 -0.16
N ALA A 86 -11.53 -5.44 0.59
CA ALA A 86 -11.18 -4.06 0.24
C ALA A 86 -9.67 -3.78 0.35
N ALA A 87 -8.97 -4.44 1.27
CA ALA A 87 -7.51 -4.35 1.36
C ALA A 87 -6.84 -5.13 0.22
N VAL A 88 -7.34 -6.34 -0.07
CA VAL A 88 -6.84 -7.19 -1.17
C VAL A 88 -6.99 -6.49 -2.52
N ASP A 89 -8.17 -5.96 -2.82
CA ASP A 89 -8.42 -5.20 -4.07
C ASP A 89 -7.47 -4.02 -4.22
N ALA A 90 -7.32 -3.22 -3.15
CA ALA A 90 -6.41 -2.08 -3.17
C ALA A 90 -4.94 -2.49 -3.28
N ALA A 91 -4.53 -3.60 -2.67
CA ALA A 91 -3.18 -4.15 -2.79
C ALA A 91 -2.88 -4.61 -4.22
N LEU A 92 -3.80 -5.32 -4.87
CA LEU A 92 -3.65 -5.74 -6.26
C LEU A 92 -3.58 -4.55 -7.22
N GLN A 93 -4.41 -3.53 -7.02
CA GLN A 93 -4.31 -2.29 -7.81
C GLN A 93 -2.98 -1.57 -7.58
N THR A 94 -2.53 -1.49 -6.33
CA THR A 94 -1.22 -0.91 -6.00
C THR A 94 -0.10 -1.68 -6.71
N ALA A 95 -0.10 -3.01 -6.61
CA ALA A 95 0.85 -3.90 -7.28
C ALA A 95 0.85 -3.67 -8.81
N ALA A 96 -0.33 -3.57 -9.43
CA ALA A 96 -0.46 -3.28 -10.86
C ALA A 96 0.14 -1.91 -11.24
N HIS A 97 -0.13 -0.87 -10.46
CA HIS A 97 0.38 0.48 -10.72
C HIS A 97 1.89 0.61 -10.51
N VAL A 98 2.46 -0.06 -9.49
CA VAL A 98 3.92 -0.03 -9.26
C VAL A 98 4.69 -0.89 -10.28
N SER A 99 4.02 -1.88 -10.89
CA SER A 99 4.60 -2.77 -11.90
C SER A 99 4.95 -2.08 -13.23
N VAL A 100 4.83 -0.76 -13.34
CA VAL A 100 5.39 -0.01 -14.48
C VAL A 100 6.91 0.19 -14.37
N SER A 101 7.51 -0.02 -13.18
CA SER A 101 8.96 0.00 -12.94
C SER A 101 9.51 -1.42 -12.85
N SER A 102 10.62 -1.69 -13.53
CA SER A 102 11.31 -2.98 -13.46
C SER A 102 11.85 -3.28 -12.06
N GLU A 103 12.36 -2.27 -11.34
CA GLU A 103 12.84 -2.49 -9.96
C GLU A 103 11.71 -2.91 -9.03
N LEU A 104 10.54 -2.27 -9.17
CA LEU A 104 9.36 -2.62 -8.39
C LEU A 104 8.77 -3.97 -8.79
N GLN A 105 8.79 -4.35 -10.08
CA GLN A 105 8.44 -5.71 -10.50
C GLN A 105 9.35 -6.76 -9.84
N GLU A 106 10.67 -6.54 -9.85
CA GLU A 106 11.60 -7.44 -9.18
C GLU A 106 11.40 -7.50 -7.66
N ALA A 107 11.12 -6.36 -7.04
CA ALA A 107 10.85 -6.29 -5.61
C ALA A 107 9.58 -7.08 -5.25
N LEU A 108 8.50 -6.92 -6.03
CA LEU A 108 7.27 -7.71 -5.87
C LEU A 108 7.54 -9.21 -6.00
N LEU A 109 8.27 -9.64 -7.05
CA LEU A 109 8.62 -11.05 -7.27
C LEU A 109 9.47 -11.64 -6.14
N LYS A 110 10.30 -10.84 -5.47
CA LYS A 110 11.09 -11.27 -4.31
C LYS A 110 10.25 -11.34 -3.03
N ALA A 111 9.22 -10.50 -2.93
CA ALA A 111 8.34 -10.42 -1.77
C ALA A 111 7.29 -11.55 -1.74
N GLY A 112 6.85 -12.08 -2.89
CA GLY A 112 5.95 -13.23 -2.95
C GLY A 112 5.31 -13.46 -4.31
#